data_AF-A0A0A0AVI9-F1
#
_entry.id   AF-A0A0A0AVI9-F1
#
_cell.length_a   1.000
_cell.length_b   1.000
_cell.length_c   1.000
_cell.angle_alpha   90.00
_cell.angle_beta   90.00
_cell.angle_gamma   90.00
#
_symmetry.space_group_name_H-M   'P 1'
#
loop_
_entity.id
_entity.type
_entity.pdbx_description
1 polymer ?
#
loop_
_entity_poly.entity_id
_entity_poly.type
_entity_poly.pdbx_seq_one_letter_code
_entity_poly.pdbx_strand_id
1 'polypeptide(L)'
;GIPGLPGMPGVPGKDGRDGLKGAKGEPGDMGEMGDPGEPGHPGKIGPRGPPGSKGLPGPMGPPGPQGDSGDYKATLKSAFSAARTIGSYPRRDHPVRFDRIITNEKGHYENRYGRFNCRVPGIYYFTYHVT
;
A
#
# COMPACT_ATOMS: atom_id res chain seq x y z
N GLY A 1 -21.26 82.29 103.50
CA GLY A 1 -20.08 81.44 103.25
C GLY A 1 -18.85 82.23 103.61
N ILE A 2 -17.84 81.60 104.20
CA ILE A 2 -16.49 82.15 104.17
C ILE A 2 -15.53 80.95 103.99
N PRO A 3 -14.59 81.03 103.04
CA PRO A 3 -13.62 79.97 102.70
C PRO A 3 -12.74 79.55 103.88
N GLY A 4 -12.49 78.24 103.97
CA GLY A 4 -11.51 77.66 104.89
C GLY A 4 -10.07 77.88 104.40
N LEU A 5 -9.12 77.89 105.33
CA LEU A 5 -7.74 78.33 105.08
C LEU A 5 -6.74 77.46 105.90
N PRO A 6 -5.46 77.42 105.51
CA PRO A 6 -4.90 76.23 104.84
C PRO A 6 -4.27 75.19 105.77
N GLY A 7 -4.08 74.00 105.18
CA GLY A 7 -3.86 72.75 105.88
C GLY A 7 -2.49 72.56 106.53
N MET A 8 -2.48 71.61 107.47
CA MET A 8 -1.27 71.15 108.17
C MET A 8 -0.26 70.54 107.19
N PRO A 9 1.05 70.73 107.41
CA PRO A 9 2.09 70.05 106.64
C PRO A 9 1.92 68.52 106.71
N GLY A 10 2.13 67.88 105.56
CA GLY A 10 1.84 66.47 105.37
C GLY A 10 2.72 65.54 106.21
N VAL A 11 2.14 64.43 106.64
CA VAL A 11 2.87 63.31 107.27
C VAL A 11 3.92 62.74 106.31
N PRO A 12 5.15 62.44 106.79
CA PRO A 12 6.13 61.70 106.01
C PRO A 12 5.58 60.37 105.50
N GLY A 13 6.06 59.96 104.33
CA GLY A 13 5.54 58.81 103.60
C GLY A 13 5.68 57.50 104.36
N LYS A 14 4.65 56.66 104.22
CA LYS A 14 4.62 55.26 104.64
C LYS A 14 5.78 54.45 104.03
N ASP A 15 6.30 53.51 104.80
CA ASP A 15 7.37 52.61 104.38
C ASP A 15 7.04 51.89 103.06
N GLY A 16 8.08 51.59 102.28
CA GLY A 16 7.96 50.85 101.03
C GLY A 16 7.37 49.46 101.26
N ARG A 17 6.49 49.03 100.34
CA ARG A 17 5.95 47.66 100.38
C ARG A 17 7.04 46.64 100.11
N ASP A 18 7.00 45.51 100.82
CA ASP A 18 7.85 44.36 100.51
C ASP A 18 7.70 43.94 99.04
N GLY A 19 8.82 43.52 98.44
CA GLY A 19 8.84 43.05 97.06
C GLY A 19 7.98 41.79 96.86
N LEU A 20 7.29 41.70 95.72
CA LEU A 20 6.47 40.55 95.37
C LEU A 20 7.31 39.28 95.25
N LYS A 21 6.82 38.16 95.83
CA LYS A 21 7.42 36.84 95.66
C LYS A 21 7.32 36.42 94.19
N GLY A 22 8.41 35.92 93.61
CA GLY A 22 8.48 35.50 92.21
C GLY A 22 7.46 34.40 91.85
N ALA A 23 6.93 34.45 90.63
CA ALA A 23 5.96 33.48 90.12
C ALA A 23 6.55 32.06 90.00
N LYS A 24 5.71 31.04 90.20
CA LYS A 24 6.07 29.64 89.96
C LYS A 24 6.21 29.40 88.45
N GLY A 25 7.26 28.68 88.01
CA GLY A 25 7.46 28.35 86.60
C GLY A 25 6.33 27.50 86.00
N GLU A 26 6.07 27.68 84.71
CA GLU A 26 5.03 26.96 83.97
C GLU A 26 5.38 25.47 83.77
N PRO A 27 4.39 24.56 83.69
CA PRO A 27 4.62 23.17 83.30
C PRO A 27 5.18 23.07 81.87
N GLY A 28 6.08 22.12 81.60
CA GLY A 28 6.65 21.92 80.27
C GLY A 28 5.67 21.34 79.25
N ASP A 29 5.91 21.62 77.97
CA ASP A 29 5.06 21.25 76.85
C ASP A 29 4.93 19.73 76.64
N MET A 30 3.77 19.30 76.13
CA MET A 30 3.49 17.91 75.76
C MET A 30 4.27 17.55 74.48
N GLY A 31 4.93 16.38 74.46
CA GLY A 31 5.71 15.92 73.30
C GLY A 31 4.85 15.69 72.04
N GLU A 32 5.44 15.95 70.87
CA GLU A 32 4.76 15.84 69.57
C GLU A 32 4.37 14.38 69.22
N MET A 33 3.23 14.23 68.54
CA MET A 33 2.75 12.95 68.02
C MET A 33 3.59 12.54 66.79
N GLY A 34 4.03 11.28 66.72
CA GLY A 34 4.85 10.79 65.59
C GLY A 34 4.09 10.78 64.25
N ASP A 35 4.83 10.95 63.15
CA ASP A 35 4.27 11.04 61.79
C ASP A 35 3.65 9.71 61.30
N PRO A 36 2.61 9.77 60.44
CA PRO A 36 2.07 8.59 59.75
C PRO A 36 3.10 7.93 58.81
N GLY A 37 3.05 6.60 58.69
CA GLY A 37 3.92 5.86 57.76
C GLY A 37 3.64 6.16 56.28
N GLU A 38 4.65 5.99 55.42
CA GLU A 38 4.55 6.29 53.99
C GLU A 38 3.59 5.35 53.23
N PRO A 39 2.89 5.84 52.18
CA PRO A 39 2.06 5.00 51.31
C PRO A 39 2.84 3.92 50.55
N GLY A 40 2.22 2.77 50.31
CA GLY A 40 2.80 1.69 49.50
C GLY A 40 3.00 2.06 48.02
N HIS A 41 3.99 1.44 47.38
CA HIS A 41 4.32 1.71 45.97
C HIS A 41 3.24 1.18 45.00
N PRO A 42 3.01 1.85 43.85
CA PRO A 42 2.10 1.37 42.80
C PRO A 42 2.52 0.01 42.22
N GLY A 43 1.54 -0.81 41.82
CA GLY A 43 1.78 -2.08 41.14
C GLY A 43 2.41 -1.92 39.75
N LYS A 44 3.11 -2.96 39.26
CA LYS A 44 3.75 -2.95 37.93
C LYS A 44 2.72 -2.99 36.79
N ILE A 45 3.02 -2.31 35.69
CA ILE A 45 2.22 -2.33 34.44
C ILE A 45 2.26 -3.73 33.82
N GLY A 46 1.10 -4.22 33.35
CA GLY A 46 0.97 -5.54 32.70
C GLY A 46 1.64 -5.63 31.32
N PRO A 47 1.88 -6.85 30.80
CA PRO A 47 2.55 -7.06 29.51
C PRO A 47 1.66 -6.64 28.32
N ARG A 48 2.31 -6.30 27.19
CA ARG A 48 1.63 -6.01 25.91
C ARG A 48 0.97 -7.27 25.34
N GLY A 49 -0.23 -7.13 24.79
CA GLY A 49 -0.95 -8.22 24.12
C GLY A 49 -0.30 -8.71 22.82
N PRO A 50 -0.66 -9.92 22.34
CA PRO A 50 -0.08 -10.51 21.13
C PRO A 50 -0.49 -9.76 19.84
N PRO A 51 0.27 -9.90 18.74
CA PRO A 51 -0.11 -9.39 17.42
C PRO A 51 -1.41 -10.02 16.90
N GLY A 52 -2.17 -9.28 16.08
CA GLY A 52 -3.37 -9.80 15.40
C GLY A 52 -3.05 -10.84 14.32
N SER A 53 -4.06 -11.63 13.93
CA SER A 53 -3.94 -12.66 12.89
C SER A 53 -3.78 -12.07 11.49
N LYS A 54 -3.20 -12.87 10.57
CA LYS A 54 -3.04 -12.50 9.15
C LYS A 54 -4.39 -12.51 8.44
N GLY A 55 -4.63 -11.55 7.53
CA GLY A 55 -5.83 -11.49 6.71
C GLY A 55 -5.96 -12.67 5.73
N LEU A 56 -7.20 -12.95 5.30
CA LEU A 56 -7.52 -14.02 4.35
C LEU A 56 -7.02 -13.70 2.92
N PRO A 57 -6.74 -14.71 2.07
CA PRO A 57 -6.48 -14.52 0.65
C PRO A 57 -7.65 -13.86 -0.10
N GLY A 58 -7.34 -13.09 -1.15
CA GLY A 58 -8.36 -12.50 -2.03
C GLY A 58 -9.09 -13.53 -2.90
N PRO A 59 -10.23 -13.15 -3.51
CA PRO A 59 -11.00 -14.05 -4.38
C PRO A 59 -10.28 -14.36 -5.70
N MET A 60 -10.66 -15.47 -6.33
CA MET A 60 -10.21 -15.84 -7.67
C MET A 60 -10.71 -14.82 -8.71
N GLY A 61 -9.88 -14.51 -9.71
CA GLY A 61 -10.26 -13.64 -10.83
C GLY A 61 -11.32 -14.26 -11.75
N PRO A 62 -11.98 -13.45 -12.61
CA PRO A 62 -12.99 -13.94 -13.55
C PRO A 62 -12.37 -14.81 -14.67
N PRO A 63 -13.17 -15.67 -15.33
CA PRO A 63 -12.75 -16.38 -16.54
C PRO A 63 -12.31 -15.43 -17.66
N GLY A 64 -11.39 -15.88 -18.51
CA GLY A 64 -10.97 -15.15 -19.71
C GLY A 64 -12.06 -15.06 -20.77
N PRO A 65 -11.91 -14.17 -21.77
CA PRO A 65 -12.87 -14.03 -22.87
C PRO A 65 -12.91 -15.28 -23.76
N GLN A 66 -14.05 -15.49 -24.43
CA GLN A 66 -14.23 -16.54 -25.44
C GLN A 66 -13.35 -16.25 -26.67
N GLY A 67 -12.74 -17.29 -27.26
CA GLY A 67 -11.94 -17.15 -28.48
C GLY A 67 -12.78 -16.88 -29.73
N ASP A 68 -12.18 -16.20 -30.72
CA ASP A 68 -12.84 -15.80 -31.97
C ASP A 68 -13.29 -17.01 -32.84
N SER A 69 -14.42 -16.85 -33.53
CA SER A 69 -14.98 -17.85 -34.46
C SER A 69 -14.04 -18.17 -35.64
N GLY A 70 -14.05 -19.43 -36.07
CA GLY A 70 -13.13 -20.01 -37.06
C GLY A 70 -13.26 -19.58 -38.53
N ASP A 71 -13.96 -18.48 -38.83
CA ASP A 71 -14.22 -18.01 -40.21
C ASP A 71 -12.96 -17.58 -40.98
N TYR A 72 -11.84 -17.35 -40.28
CA TYR A 72 -10.56 -16.97 -40.89
C TYR A 72 -9.97 -18.03 -41.84
N LYS A 73 -10.44 -19.29 -41.82
CA LYS A 73 -9.88 -20.37 -42.66
C LYS A 73 -10.42 -20.41 -44.10
N ALA A 74 -11.60 -19.86 -44.39
CA ALA A 74 -12.16 -19.90 -45.74
C ALA A 74 -11.53 -18.85 -46.68
N THR A 75 -11.19 -17.69 -46.13
CA THR A 75 -10.75 -16.50 -46.89
C THR A 75 -9.29 -16.56 -47.32
N LEU A 76 -8.45 -17.34 -46.62
CA LEU A 76 -6.98 -17.35 -46.80
C LEU A 76 -6.44 -18.49 -47.70
N LYS A 77 -7.31 -19.22 -48.41
CA LYS A 77 -6.88 -20.33 -49.28
C LYS A 77 -6.05 -19.83 -50.46
N SER A 78 -4.98 -20.53 -50.81
CA SER A 78 -4.15 -20.26 -52.00
C SER A 78 -3.62 -21.57 -52.58
N ALA A 79 -4.08 -21.93 -53.79
CA ALA A 79 -3.65 -23.12 -54.51
C ALA A 79 -3.76 -22.92 -56.02
N PHE A 80 -2.87 -23.56 -56.77
CA PHE A 80 -2.95 -23.63 -58.23
C PHE A 80 -2.36 -24.94 -58.74
N SER A 81 -2.84 -25.38 -59.89
CA SER A 81 -2.27 -26.46 -60.70
C SER A 81 -2.25 -25.98 -62.15
N ALA A 82 -1.11 -26.08 -62.81
CA ALA A 82 -0.94 -25.66 -64.19
C ALA A 82 -0.04 -26.63 -64.97
N ALA A 83 -0.29 -26.75 -66.26
CA ALA A 83 0.49 -27.56 -67.18
C ALA A 83 1.11 -26.70 -68.27
N ARG A 84 2.25 -27.15 -68.80
CA ARG A 84 2.89 -26.54 -69.96
C ARG A 84 2.44 -27.30 -71.21
N THR A 85 1.85 -26.58 -72.16
CA THR A 85 1.49 -27.09 -73.49
C THR A 85 2.29 -26.45 -74.63
N ILE A 86 3.15 -25.48 -74.30
CA ILE A 86 4.08 -24.86 -75.24
C ILE A 86 5.18 -25.85 -75.63
N GLY A 87 5.26 -26.17 -76.92
CA GLY A 87 6.24 -27.12 -77.47
C GLY A 87 7.67 -26.59 -77.60
N SER A 88 7.90 -25.27 -77.52
CA SER A 88 9.26 -24.73 -77.49
C SER A 88 9.91 -24.98 -76.14
N TYR A 89 11.21 -25.33 -76.11
CA TYR A 89 11.94 -25.43 -74.85
C TYR A 89 11.96 -24.10 -74.08
N PRO A 90 11.91 -24.13 -72.74
CA PRO A 90 12.14 -22.94 -71.93
C PRO A 90 13.50 -22.31 -72.24
N ARG A 91 13.53 -20.98 -72.36
CA ARG A 91 14.80 -20.24 -72.50
C ARG A 91 15.60 -20.40 -71.22
N ARG A 92 16.92 -20.55 -71.34
CA ARG A 92 17.83 -20.46 -70.19
C ARG A 92 17.61 -19.10 -69.49
N ASP A 93 17.67 -19.12 -68.17
CA ASP A 93 17.51 -17.93 -67.31
C ASP A 93 16.14 -17.23 -67.40
N HIS A 94 15.13 -17.89 -67.98
CA HIS A 94 13.74 -17.42 -67.98
C HIS A 94 12.83 -18.36 -67.17
N PRO A 95 11.80 -17.83 -66.49
CA PRO A 95 10.83 -18.67 -65.79
C PRO A 95 10.14 -19.66 -66.72
N VAL A 96 9.92 -20.89 -66.23
CA VAL A 96 9.13 -21.89 -66.96
C VAL A 96 7.66 -21.47 -66.93
N ARG A 97 7.14 -21.16 -68.10
CA ARG A 97 5.74 -20.79 -68.28
C ARG A 97 4.85 -22.03 -68.37
N PHE A 98 3.90 -22.19 -67.44
CA PHE A 98 2.82 -23.17 -67.52
C PHE A 98 1.57 -22.44 -68.01
N ASP A 99 1.29 -22.54 -69.30
CA ASP A 99 0.25 -21.77 -69.99
C ASP A 99 -1.17 -22.28 -69.73
N ARG A 100 -1.32 -23.59 -69.52
CA ARG A 100 -2.64 -24.22 -69.31
C ARG A 100 -2.96 -24.31 -67.83
N ILE A 101 -3.94 -23.54 -67.38
CA ILE A 101 -4.42 -23.59 -66.00
C ILE A 101 -5.36 -24.78 -65.81
N ILE A 102 -5.11 -25.59 -64.78
CA ILE A 102 -5.98 -26.68 -64.33
C ILE A 102 -6.84 -26.18 -63.17
N THR A 103 -6.21 -25.59 -62.14
CA THR A 103 -6.89 -24.91 -61.03
C THR A 103 -6.11 -23.63 -60.70
N ASN A 104 -6.82 -22.53 -60.43
CA ASN A 104 -6.21 -21.25 -60.01
C ASN A 104 -7.30 -20.29 -59.49
N GLU A 105 -8.16 -20.76 -58.59
CA GLU A 105 -9.38 -20.04 -58.17
C GLU A 105 -9.12 -18.63 -57.66
N LYS A 106 -7.96 -18.40 -57.03
CA LYS A 106 -7.57 -17.10 -56.47
C LYS A 106 -6.71 -16.26 -57.40
N GLY A 107 -6.33 -16.78 -58.58
CA GLY A 107 -5.47 -16.07 -59.52
C GLY A 107 -4.07 -15.78 -58.97
N HIS A 108 -3.61 -16.54 -57.98
CA HIS A 108 -2.29 -16.33 -57.39
C HIS A 108 -1.16 -16.86 -58.29
N TYR A 109 -1.47 -17.71 -59.27
CA TYR A 109 -0.52 -18.07 -60.32
C TYR A 109 -0.79 -17.27 -61.60
N GLU A 110 0.25 -16.62 -62.12
CA GLU A 110 0.17 -15.87 -63.37
C GLU A 110 0.82 -16.66 -64.51
N ASN A 111 -0.02 -17.21 -65.39
CA ASN A 111 0.40 -18.03 -66.53
C ASN A 111 1.16 -17.25 -67.60
N ARG A 112 1.02 -15.91 -67.68
CA ARG A 112 1.75 -15.09 -68.66
C ARG A 112 3.25 -15.09 -68.39
N TYR A 113 3.63 -15.05 -67.12
CA TYR A 113 5.02 -14.94 -66.68
C TYR A 113 5.56 -16.22 -66.02
N GLY A 114 4.70 -17.21 -65.77
CA GLY A 114 5.09 -18.44 -65.09
C GLY A 114 5.43 -18.23 -63.61
N ARG A 115 4.73 -17.31 -62.93
CA ARG A 115 5.07 -16.88 -61.57
C ARG A 115 3.90 -17.09 -60.61
N PHE A 116 4.20 -17.56 -59.41
CA PHE A 116 3.29 -17.51 -58.28
C PHE A 116 3.49 -16.21 -57.51
N ASN A 117 2.39 -15.48 -57.27
CA ASN A 117 2.33 -14.26 -56.49
C ASN A 117 1.75 -14.58 -55.12
N CYS A 118 2.58 -14.51 -54.08
CA CYS A 118 2.15 -14.70 -52.70
C CYS A 118 1.24 -13.54 -52.26
N ARG A 119 -0.06 -13.82 -52.09
CA ARG A 119 -1.04 -12.87 -51.54
C ARG A 119 -1.41 -13.15 -50.09
N VAL A 120 -1.15 -14.38 -49.63
CA VAL A 120 -1.41 -14.83 -48.27
C VAL A 120 -0.08 -15.29 -47.66
N PRO A 121 0.44 -14.67 -46.59
CA PRO A 121 1.67 -15.14 -45.97
C PRO A 121 1.45 -16.51 -45.32
N GLY A 122 2.44 -17.40 -45.43
CA GLY A 122 2.35 -18.75 -44.86
C GLY A 122 3.34 -19.73 -45.48
N ILE A 123 3.20 -21.00 -45.09
CA ILE A 123 3.99 -22.10 -45.63
C ILE A 123 3.28 -22.66 -46.86
N TYR A 124 4.03 -22.85 -47.94
CA TYR A 124 3.53 -23.34 -49.21
C TYR A 124 4.25 -24.62 -49.63
N TYR A 125 3.52 -25.52 -50.27
CA TYR A 125 4.07 -26.71 -50.89
C TYR A 125 4.01 -26.56 -52.41
N PHE A 126 5.17 -26.71 -53.07
CA PHE A 126 5.28 -26.69 -54.52
C PHE A 126 5.78 -28.04 -55.00
N THR A 127 5.12 -28.57 -56.02
CA THR A 127 5.51 -29.80 -56.70
C THR A 127 5.38 -29.61 -58.20
N TYR A 128 6.23 -30.29 -58.97
CA TYR A 128 6.16 -30.31 -60.41
C TYR A 128 6.59 -31.69 -60.92
N HIS A 129 6.06 -32.06 -62.08
CA HIS A 129 6.42 -33.29 -62.77
C HIS A 129 6.78 -32.93 -64.21
N VAL A 130 7.88 -33.49 -64.72
CA VAL A 130 8.32 -33.34 -66.10
C VAL A 130 8.41 -34.73 -66.70
N THR A 131 7.83 -34.89 -67.89
CA THR A 131 7.94 -36.09 -68.72
C THR A 131 9.02 -35.91 -69.76
#